data_AF-A0A1C3XJL5-F1
#
_entry.id   AF-A0A1C3XJL5-F1
#
_cell.length_a   1.000
_cell.length_b   1.000
_cell.length_c   1.000
_cell.angle_alpha   90.00
_cell.angle_beta   90.00
_cell.angle_gamma   90.00
#
_symmetry.space_group_name_H-M   'P 1'
#
loop_
_entity.id
_entity.type
_entity.pdbx_description
1 polymer ?
#
loop_
_entity_poly.entity_id
_entity_poly.type
_entity_poly.pdbx_seq_one_letter_code
_entity_poly.pdbx_strand_id
1 'polypeptide(L)'
;MQLTVEAVTAIAGATSVLGVIALVAYFYLFQKVRALEGSEFRSVRQVVEGDGIFNAGQVIEILQTFDSDSARLAALKELAKVQKHSADGASRVYSKIKSQISVTELEKQRFTHIRRLTVSAAPFFFLISLSTLAYGAYSNPEIATAIREFISGRVGGSGPAPSPTPKSQRLGTATITPKVVVKSQETSTHPRVQVSGKGKNSTYPARFVIAPDLVKQGWKIDVEKLVANRDWWTQDRGEGGSSCTGVDRNTIKDTEFTFNIQLRRNKDVFHEWDADQYCNLNAVPLIRTIERQEDASPVTRDLFWNADELVVLPENTVSYVMKLAVDGYPERILSDSAASPFDFLDIKRENNKILFQPKPTKGSKG
;
A
#
# COMPACT_ATOMS: atom_id res chain seq x y z
N MET A 1 -21.97 -8.78 41.84
CA MET A 1 -20.66 -9.40 42.12
C MET A 1 -19.62 -8.28 42.08
N GLN A 2 -19.13 -7.84 43.24
CA GLN A 2 -18.11 -6.78 43.30
C GLN A 2 -16.75 -7.44 43.11
N LEU A 3 -16.09 -7.16 41.98
CA LEU A 3 -14.67 -7.48 41.80
C LEU A 3 -13.89 -6.68 42.85
N THR A 4 -13.20 -7.37 43.75
CA THR A 4 -12.35 -6.74 44.76
C THR A 4 -11.21 -6.01 44.05
N VAL A 5 -10.86 -4.84 44.58
CA VAL A 5 -9.86 -3.92 43.99
C VAL A 5 -8.52 -4.62 43.73
N GLU A 6 -8.18 -5.60 44.58
CA GLU A 6 -6.98 -6.43 44.47
C GLU A 6 -6.94 -7.29 43.20
N ALA A 7 -8.07 -7.86 42.77
CA ALA A 7 -8.17 -8.66 41.55
C ALA A 7 -7.99 -7.79 40.30
N VAL A 8 -8.52 -6.57 40.30
CA VAL A 8 -8.37 -5.62 39.19
C VAL A 8 -6.92 -5.14 39.08
N THR A 9 -6.25 -4.87 40.21
CA THR A 9 -4.83 -4.47 40.21
C THR A 9 -3.90 -5.59 39.77
N ALA A 10 -4.19 -6.85 40.12
CA ALA A 10 -3.40 -8.00 39.67
C ALA A 10 -3.53 -8.23 38.15
N ILE A 11 -4.75 -8.11 37.60
CA ILE A 11 -5.01 -8.26 36.16
C ILE A 11 -4.42 -7.08 35.36
N ALA A 12 -4.50 -5.86 35.89
CA ALA A 12 -3.89 -4.67 35.28
C ALA A 12 -2.35 -4.74 35.32
N GLY A 13 -1.77 -5.24 36.41
CA GLY A 13 -0.34 -5.46 36.54
C GLY A 13 0.18 -6.48 35.51
N ALA A 14 -0.49 -7.63 35.39
CA ALA A 14 -0.10 -8.68 34.45
C ALA A 14 -0.22 -8.26 32.97
N THR A 15 -1.25 -7.48 32.61
CA THR A 15 -1.43 -6.98 31.24
C THR A 15 -0.43 -5.90 30.87
N SER A 16 -0.02 -5.05 31.83
CA SER A 16 1.03 -4.04 31.61
C SER A 16 2.40 -4.65 31.30
N VAL A 17 2.78 -5.71 32.01
CA VAL A 17 4.06 -6.42 31.79
C VAL A 17 4.06 -7.14 30.45
N LEU A 18 2.95 -7.80 30.08
CA LEU A 18 2.80 -8.43 28.77
C LEU A 18 2.84 -7.41 27.62
N GLY A 19 2.24 -6.24 27.82
CA GLY A 19 2.30 -5.13 26.85
C GLY A 19 3.72 -4.62 26.61
N VAL A 20 4.51 -4.45 27.67
CA VAL A 20 5.91 -4.02 27.57
C VAL A 20 6.77 -5.10 26.88
N ILE A 21 6.56 -6.38 27.19
CA ILE A 21 7.28 -7.49 26.54
C ILE A 21 6.94 -7.56 25.05
N ALA A 22 5.66 -7.40 24.68
CA ALA A 22 5.24 -7.36 23.28
C ALA A 22 5.87 -6.19 22.52
N LEU A 23 5.98 -5.02 23.16
CA LEU A 23 6.57 -3.82 22.58
C LEU A 23 8.08 -3.98 22.38
N VAL A 24 8.80 -4.56 23.35
CA VAL A 24 10.24 -4.86 23.21
C VAL A 24 10.48 -5.91 22.12
N ALA A 25 9.64 -6.94 22.02
CA ALA A 25 9.70 -7.94 20.96
C ALA A 25 9.49 -7.32 19.57
N TYR A 26 8.54 -6.38 19.45
CA TYR A 26 8.29 -5.64 18.22
C TYR A 26 9.51 -4.81 17.80
N PHE A 27 10.09 -4.03 18.72
CA PHE A 27 11.26 -3.21 18.42
C PHE A 27 12.50 -4.05 18.09
N TYR A 28 12.70 -5.19 18.76
CA TYR A 28 13.79 -6.10 18.44
C TYR A 28 13.66 -6.72 17.04
N LEU A 29 12.45 -7.16 16.67
CA LEU A 29 12.17 -7.65 15.32
C LEU A 29 12.35 -6.54 14.27
N PHE A 30 11.87 -5.33 14.54
CA PHE A 30 12.00 -4.19 13.65
C PHE A 30 13.46 -3.81 13.38
N GLN A 31 14.31 -3.79 14.42
CA GLN A 31 15.74 -3.52 14.25
C GLN A 31 16.46 -4.64 13.47
N LYS A 32 16.12 -5.92 13.73
CA LYS A 32 16.72 -7.05 12.99
C LYS A 32 16.33 -7.04 11.51
N VAL A 33 15.08 -6.70 11.19
CA VAL A 33 14.62 -6.56 9.80
C VAL A 33 15.38 -5.43 9.11
N ARG A 34 15.50 -4.24 9.73
CA ARG A 34 16.26 -3.12 9.15
C ARG A 34 17.75 -3.38 9.00
N ALA A 35 18.39 -4.06 9.95
CA ALA A 35 19.80 -4.40 9.86
C ALA A 35 20.10 -5.34 8.68
N LEU A 36 19.17 -6.24 8.37
CA LEU A 36 19.29 -7.18 7.24
C LEU A 36 18.97 -6.52 5.89
N GLU A 37 17.98 -5.62 5.84
CA GLU A 37 17.75 -4.78 4.66
C GLU A 37 19.00 -3.92 4.35
N GLY A 38 19.69 -3.41 5.37
CA GLY A 38 20.94 -2.66 5.16
C GLY A 38 22.09 -3.48 4.56
N SER A 39 22.17 -4.79 4.80
CA SER A 39 23.29 -5.64 4.38
C SER A 39 23.05 -6.42 3.07
N GLU A 40 21.84 -6.95 2.83
CA GLU A 40 21.53 -7.69 1.60
C GLU A 40 21.31 -6.75 0.41
N PHE A 41 20.64 -5.60 0.61
CA PHE A 41 20.46 -4.64 -0.47
C PHE A 41 21.77 -3.97 -0.88
N ARG A 42 22.76 -3.80 0.02
CA ARG A 42 24.09 -3.31 -0.38
C ARG A 42 24.82 -4.30 -1.29
N SER A 43 24.78 -5.60 -1.01
CA SER A 43 25.53 -6.59 -1.81
C SER A 43 24.92 -6.88 -3.19
N VAL A 44 23.59 -6.90 -3.32
CA VAL A 44 22.95 -7.16 -4.63
C VAL A 44 22.94 -5.90 -5.49
N ARG A 45 22.67 -4.74 -4.88
CA ARG A 45 22.69 -3.44 -5.57
C ARG A 45 24.08 -3.09 -6.07
N GLN A 46 25.14 -3.33 -5.29
CA GLN A 46 26.50 -3.01 -5.71
C GLN A 46 27.08 -3.98 -6.77
N VAL A 47 26.52 -5.20 -6.88
CA VAL A 47 26.89 -6.19 -7.91
C VAL A 47 26.09 -5.99 -9.20
N VAL A 48 24.90 -5.39 -9.15
CA VAL A 48 24.06 -5.13 -10.34
C VAL A 48 24.13 -3.68 -10.82
N GLU A 49 24.36 -2.71 -9.94
CA GLU A 49 24.59 -1.29 -10.27
C GLU A 49 26.08 -0.97 -10.46
N GLY A 50 26.96 -1.96 -10.52
CA GLY A 50 28.36 -1.76 -10.88
C GLY A 50 28.48 -1.24 -12.32
N ASP A 51 28.58 0.08 -12.48
CA ASP A 51 28.83 0.86 -13.70
C ASP A 51 28.19 0.32 -14.99
N GLY A 52 26.92 -0.08 -14.90
CA GLY A 52 26.15 -0.66 -16.00
C GLY A 52 24.92 0.16 -16.36
N ILE A 53 24.73 0.43 -17.65
CA ILE A 53 23.67 1.27 -18.25
C ILE A 53 22.23 0.71 -18.03
N PHE A 54 22.09 -0.51 -17.48
CA PHE A 54 20.80 -1.20 -17.37
C PHE A 54 20.53 -1.69 -15.95
N ASN A 55 19.29 -1.49 -15.47
CA ASN A 55 18.82 -2.00 -14.19
C ASN A 55 18.50 -3.52 -14.29
N ALA A 56 18.69 -4.28 -13.20
CA ALA A 56 18.40 -5.71 -13.08
C ALA A 56 17.01 -6.09 -13.64
N GLY A 57 15.99 -5.29 -13.33
CA GLY A 57 14.63 -5.52 -13.77
C GLY A 57 14.47 -5.41 -15.28
N GLN A 58 15.12 -4.42 -15.90
CA GLN A 58 15.07 -4.20 -17.35
C GLN A 58 15.74 -5.33 -18.13
N VAL A 59 16.84 -5.88 -17.61
CA VAL A 59 17.51 -7.02 -18.26
C VAL A 59 16.62 -8.27 -18.24
N ILE A 60 15.91 -8.52 -17.15
CA ILE A 60 14.96 -9.64 -17.06
C ILE A 60 13.80 -9.45 -18.04
N GLU A 61 13.26 -8.24 -18.13
CA GLU A 61 12.15 -7.90 -19.02
C GLU A 61 12.54 -8.03 -20.52
N ILE A 62 13.77 -7.61 -20.88
CA ILE A 62 14.34 -7.79 -22.22
C ILE A 62 14.60 -9.27 -22.54
N LEU A 63 14.91 -10.10 -21.54
CA LEU A 63 15.13 -11.54 -21.78
C LEU A 63 13.80 -12.31 -21.88
N GLN A 64 12.74 -11.83 -21.24
CA GLN A 64 11.42 -12.44 -21.31
C GLN A 64 10.75 -12.28 -22.67
N THR A 65 11.13 -11.28 -23.47
CA THR A 65 10.61 -11.07 -24.84
C THR A 65 11.16 -12.04 -25.88
N PHE A 66 12.17 -12.85 -25.55
CA PHE A 66 12.64 -13.92 -26.43
C PHE A 66 11.99 -15.25 -26.05
N ASP A 67 11.36 -15.90 -27.04
CA ASP A 67 10.58 -17.13 -26.83
C ASP A 67 11.43 -18.39 -26.62
N SER A 68 12.71 -18.36 -27.01
CA SER A 68 13.61 -19.52 -26.91
C SER A 68 14.84 -19.23 -26.06
N ASP A 69 15.26 -20.23 -25.29
CA ASP A 69 16.43 -20.10 -24.40
C ASP A 69 17.73 -19.87 -25.17
N SER A 70 17.83 -20.34 -26.42
CA SER A 70 18.96 -20.05 -27.30
C SER A 70 18.99 -18.59 -27.77
N ALA A 71 17.82 -17.99 -28.02
CA ALA A 71 17.70 -16.56 -28.36
C ALA A 71 17.96 -15.66 -27.15
N ARG A 72 17.47 -16.03 -25.96
CA ARG A 72 17.80 -15.36 -24.69
C ARG A 72 19.30 -15.35 -24.45
N LEU A 73 19.96 -16.49 -24.67
CA LEU A 73 21.41 -16.63 -24.53
C LEU A 73 22.17 -15.73 -25.52
N ALA A 74 21.72 -15.67 -26.78
CA ALA A 74 22.33 -14.82 -27.79
C ALA A 74 22.18 -13.33 -27.45
N ALA A 75 20.99 -12.91 -27.02
CA ALA A 75 20.72 -11.54 -26.58
C ALA A 75 21.56 -11.16 -25.35
N LEU A 76 21.69 -12.07 -24.37
CA LEU A 76 22.49 -11.84 -23.17
C LEU A 76 23.99 -11.76 -23.48
N LYS A 77 24.48 -12.55 -24.45
CA LYS A 77 25.87 -12.45 -24.94
C LYS A 77 26.14 -11.15 -25.67
N GLU A 78 25.19 -10.64 -26.44
CA GLU A 78 25.33 -9.33 -27.11
C GLU A 78 25.24 -8.17 -26.11
N LEU A 79 24.33 -8.23 -25.12
CA LEU A 79 24.28 -7.27 -24.01
C LEU A 79 25.57 -7.26 -23.18
N ALA A 80 26.15 -8.44 -22.93
CA ALA A 80 27.43 -8.57 -22.24
C ALA A 80 28.63 -8.08 -23.08
N LYS A 81 28.60 -8.23 -24.41
CA LYS A 81 29.63 -7.68 -25.32
C LYS A 81 29.63 -6.15 -25.33
N VAL A 82 28.46 -5.51 -25.20
CA VAL A 82 28.33 -4.05 -25.09
C VAL A 82 28.94 -3.53 -23.79
N GLN A 83 28.96 -4.32 -22.72
CA GLN A 83 29.62 -4.03 -21.44
C GLN A 83 31.06 -4.61 -21.40
N LYS A 84 31.95 -4.07 -22.22
CA LYS A 84 33.30 -4.61 -22.49
C LYS A 84 34.31 -4.59 -21.31
N HIS A 85 33.87 -4.44 -20.05
CA HIS A 85 34.75 -4.40 -18.87
C HIS A 85 34.41 -5.37 -17.73
N SER A 86 33.45 -6.29 -17.88
CA SER A 86 33.13 -7.27 -16.81
C SER A 86 33.11 -8.71 -17.33
N ALA A 87 34.29 -9.21 -17.75
CA ALA A 87 34.43 -10.58 -18.24
C ALA A 87 34.19 -11.63 -17.13
N ASP A 88 34.32 -11.28 -15.85
CA ASP A 88 34.17 -12.21 -14.73
C ASP A 88 32.74 -12.28 -14.15
N GLY A 89 31.88 -11.28 -14.41
CA GLY A 89 30.51 -11.24 -13.89
C GLY A 89 29.51 -12.12 -14.66
N ALA A 90 29.68 -12.21 -15.98
CA ALA A 90 28.70 -12.86 -16.86
C ALA A 90 28.61 -14.40 -16.66
N SER A 91 29.72 -15.08 -16.32
CA SER A 91 29.71 -16.54 -16.09
C SER A 91 28.99 -16.92 -14.79
N ARG A 92 29.08 -16.06 -13.76
CA ARG A 92 28.37 -16.25 -12.48
C ARG A 92 26.86 -16.06 -12.62
N VAL A 93 26.44 -15.05 -13.38
CA VAL A 93 25.01 -14.83 -13.69
C VAL A 93 24.48 -15.99 -14.53
N TYR A 94 25.26 -16.47 -15.51
CA TYR A 94 24.90 -17.65 -16.31
C TYR A 94 24.73 -18.93 -15.45
N SER A 95 25.58 -19.16 -14.45
CA SER A 95 25.45 -20.30 -13.55
C SER A 95 24.18 -20.25 -12.68
N LYS A 96 23.74 -19.04 -12.29
CA LYS A 96 22.54 -18.82 -11.48
C LYS A 96 21.24 -18.86 -12.29
N ILE A 97 21.28 -18.53 -13.58
CA ILE A 97 20.12 -18.63 -14.49
C ILE A 97 19.94 -20.08 -14.98
N LYS A 98 21.04 -20.83 -15.16
CA LYS A 98 20.99 -22.26 -15.52
C LYS A 98 20.42 -23.15 -14.40
N SER A 99 20.59 -22.76 -13.14
CA SER A 99 19.81 -23.33 -12.03
C SER A 99 18.47 -22.63 -11.98
N GLN A 100 17.41 -23.27 -12.48
CA GLN A 100 16.03 -22.79 -12.40
C GLN A 100 15.73 -22.25 -10.99
N ILE A 101 15.69 -20.92 -10.82
CA ILE A 101 15.14 -20.31 -9.62
C ILE A 101 13.83 -19.70 -10.04
N SER A 102 12.76 -20.46 -9.80
CA SER A 102 11.41 -19.95 -9.93
C SER A 102 11.25 -18.76 -8.97
N VAL A 103 10.62 -17.67 -9.42
CA VAL A 103 10.32 -16.51 -8.55
C VAL A 103 9.49 -16.94 -7.33
N THR A 104 8.71 -18.01 -7.49
CA THR A 104 7.99 -18.73 -6.44
C THR A 104 8.90 -19.40 -5.39
N GLU A 105 10.13 -19.80 -5.72
CA GLU A 105 11.11 -20.32 -4.75
C GLU A 105 11.82 -19.22 -3.96
N LEU A 106 11.98 -18.02 -4.53
CA LEU A 106 12.47 -16.85 -3.78
C LEU A 106 11.44 -16.40 -2.73
N GLU A 107 10.14 -16.43 -3.07
CA GLU A 107 9.08 -16.22 -2.07
C GLU A 107 9.03 -17.36 -1.04
N LYS A 108 9.16 -18.63 -1.48
CA LYS A 108 9.23 -19.78 -0.56
C LYS A 108 10.42 -19.69 0.38
N GLN A 109 11.60 -19.25 -0.08
CA GLN A 109 12.76 -19.03 0.77
C GLN A 109 12.52 -17.91 1.78
N ARG A 110 11.89 -16.80 1.37
CA ARG A 110 11.49 -15.70 2.27
C ARG A 110 10.54 -16.18 3.37
N PHE A 111 9.53 -16.99 3.03
CA PHE A 111 8.60 -17.57 4.01
C PHE A 111 9.26 -18.64 4.91
N THR A 112 10.15 -19.47 4.36
CA THR A 112 10.86 -20.49 5.14
C THR A 112 11.85 -19.84 6.12
N HIS A 113 12.44 -18.71 5.74
CA HIS A 113 13.38 -17.98 6.58
C HIS A 113 12.67 -17.21 7.72
N ILE A 114 11.52 -16.59 7.45
CA ILE A 114 10.66 -16.00 8.49
C ILE A 114 10.17 -17.09 9.45
N ARG A 115 9.73 -18.24 8.93
CA ARG A 115 9.33 -19.38 9.76
C ARG A 115 10.46 -19.87 10.66
N ARG A 116 11.71 -19.89 10.18
CA ARG A 116 12.88 -20.27 10.99
C ARG A 116 13.17 -19.26 12.10
N LEU A 117 13.01 -17.96 11.82
CA LEU A 117 13.11 -16.90 12.83
C LEU A 117 12.02 -17.03 13.89
N THR A 118 10.76 -17.24 13.51
CA THR A 118 9.65 -17.43 14.46
C THR A 118 9.84 -18.69 15.31
N VAL A 119 10.29 -19.80 14.71
CA VAL A 119 10.60 -21.04 15.45
C VAL A 119 11.79 -20.86 16.39
N SER A 120 12.80 -20.05 16.03
CA SER A 120 13.94 -19.76 16.92
C SER A 120 13.58 -18.86 18.10
N ALA A 121 12.58 -17.99 17.96
CA ALA A 121 12.12 -17.10 19.02
C ALA A 121 11.11 -17.78 19.97
N ALA A 122 10.37 -18.79 19.49
CA ALA A 122 9.39 -19.54 20.28
C ALA A 122 9.91 -20.09 21.63
N PRO A 123 11.09 -20.72 21.74
CA PRO A 123 11.58 -21.20 23.04
C PRO A 123 11.85 -20.06 24.03
N PHE A 124 12.22 -18.87 23.55
CA PHE A 124 12.46 -17.71 24.42
C PHE A 124 11.15 -17.20 25.03
N PHE A 125 10.08 -17.10 24.22
CA PHE A 125 8.75 -16.75 24.72
C PHE A 125 8.15 -17.82 25.62
N PHE A 126 8.41 -19.10 25.33
CA PHE A 126 7.97 -20.20 26.18
C PHE A 126 8.65 -20.17 27.55
N LEU A 127 9.95 -19.85 27.62
CA LEU A 127 10.65 -19.68 28.90
C LEU A 127 10.15 -18.46 29.68
N ILE A 128 9.86 -17.35 29.00
CA ILE A 128 9.27 -16.16 29.63
C ILE A 128 7.88 -16.49 30.19
N SER A 129 7.03 -17.19 29.44
CA SER A 129 5.71 -17.58 29.95
C SER A 129 5.82 -18.54 31.13
N LEU A 130 6.74 -19.52 31.08
CA LEU A 130 6.97 -20.45 32.20
C LEU A 130 7.46 -19.73 33.46
N SER A 131 8.38 -18.78 33.32
CA SER A 131 8.91 -18.01 34.45
C SER A 131 7.85 -17.10 35.06
N THR A 132 6.99 -16.51 34.23
CA THR A 132 5.85 -15.69 34.68
C THR A 132 4.81 -16.56 35.41
N LEU A 133 4.54 -17.76 34.90
CA LEU A 133 3.62 -18.72 35.51
C LEU A 133 4.16 -19.23 36.86
N ALA A 134 5.46 -19.54 36.93
CA ALA A 134 6.13 -19.99 38.16
C ALA A 134 6.17 -18.88 39.22
N TYR A 135 6.46 -17.63 38.82
CA TYR A 135 6.42 -16.48 39.71
C TYR A 135 5.01 -16.21 40.21
N GLY A 136 4.01 -16.23 39.32
CA GLY A 136 2.60 -16.07 39.68
C GLY A 136 2.11 -17.12 40.67
N ALA A 137 2.47 -18.40 40.45
CA ALA A 137 2.15 -19.50 41.35
C ALA A 137 2.87 -19.41 42.70
N TYR A 138 4.08 -18.85 42.76
CA TYR A 138 4.80 -18.63 44.02
C TYR A 138 4.25 -17.44 44.81
N SER A 139 3.90 -16.35 44.12
CA SER A 139 3.44 -15.10 44.76
C SER A 139 1.98 -15.13 45.22
N ASN A 140 1.15 -16.04 44.66
CA ASN A 140 -0.28 -16.05 44.93
C ASN A 140 -0.84 -17.49 45.05
N PRO A 141 -1.27 -17.91 46.26
CA PRO A 141 -1.69 -19.29 46.50
C PRO A 141 -2.95 -19.71 45.72
N GLU A 142 -3.83 -18.76 45.36
CA GLU A 142 -5.05 -19.04 44.58
C GLU A 142 -4.72 -19.51 43.14
N ILE A 143 -3.70 -18.91 42.53
CA ILE A 143 -3.23 -19.25 41.18
C ILE A 143 -2.55 -20.63 41.20
N ALA A 144 -1.82 -20.96 42.27
CA ALA A 144 -1.23 -22.28 42.46
C ALA A 144 -2.28 -23.39 42.55
N THR A 145 -3.40 -23.15 43.25
CA THR A 145 -4.53 -24.10 43.30
C THR A 145 -5.20 -24.27 41.95
N ALA A 146 -5.47 -23.19 41.21
CA ALA A 146 -6.11 -23.26 39.89
C ALA A 146 -5.25 -24.04 38.86
N ILE A 147 -3.91 -23.84 38.89
CA ILE A 147 -2.99 -24.59 38.03
C ILE A 147 -2.95 -26.08 38.43
N ARG A 148 -2.99 -26.39 39.73
CA ARG A 148 -3.04 -27.77 40.22
C ARG A 148 -4.34 -28.49 39.83
N GLU A 149 -5.48 -27.80 39.88
CA GLU A 149 -6.77 -28.34 39.46
C GLU A 149 -6.84 -28.58 37.95
N PHE A 150 -6.27 -27.68 37.15
CA PHE A 150 -6.16 -27.84 35.70
C PHE A 150 -5.25 -29.02 35.30
N ILE A 151 -4.08 -29.16 35.93
CA ILE A 151 -3.13 -30.25 35.65
C ILE A 151 -3.65 -31.61 36.17
N SER A 152 -4.41 -31.63 37.27
CA SER A 152 -4.98 -32.86 37.83
C SER A 152 -6.29 -33.30 37.15
N GLY A 153 -6.79 -32.57 36.15
CA GLY A 153 -7.97 -32.95 35.37
C GLY A 153 -9.28 -32.97 36.16
N ARG A 154 -9.31 -32.41 37.38
CA ARG A 154 -10.54 -32.30 38.19
C ARG A 154 -11.32 -31.05 37.80
N VAL A 155 -11.97 -31.09 36.65
CA VAL A 155 -13.11 -30.19 36.37
C VAL A 155 -14.34 -30.83 37.02
N GLY A 156 -14.58 -30.51 38.29
CA GLY A 156 -15.67 -31.10 39.06
C GLY A 156 -16.00 -30.26 40.28
N GLY A 157 -16.65 -29.13 40.06
CA GLY A 157 -17.14 -28.25 41.12
C GLY A 157 -18.31 -27.42 40.61
N SER A 158 -19.51 -27.84 40.99
CA SER A 158 -20.81 -27.20 40.76
C SER A 158 -20.81 -25.70 41.07
N GLY A 159 -20.61 -24.88 40.05
CA GLY A 159 -21.03 -23.49 40.08
C GLY A 159 -22.57 -23.40 40.04
N PRO A 160 -23.19 -22.40 40.68
CA PRO A 160 -24.61 -22.15 40.51
C PRO A 160 -24.93 -22.07 39.02
N ALA A 161 -25.97 -22.80 38.60
CA ALA A 161 -26.42 -22.85 37.21
C ALA A 161 -26.42 -21.43 36.61
N PRO A 162 -25.85 -21.22 35.41
CA PRO A 162 -25.91 -19.92 34.77
C PRO A 162 -27.38 -19.53 34.68
N SER A 163 -27.75 -18.43 35.34
CA SER A 163 -29.06 -17.82 35.12
C SER A 163 -29.29 -17.74 33.62
N PRO A 164 -30.47 -18.11 33.10
CA PRO A 164 -30.73 -18.09 31.68
C PRO A 164 -30.43 -16.68 31.17
N THR A 165 -29.34 -16.53 30.41
CA THR A 165 -29.05 -15.29 29.71
C THR A 165 -30.29 -15.02 28.87
N PRO A 166 -30.99 -13.87 29.05
CA PRO A 166 -32.19 -13.60 28.29
C PRO A 166 -31.85 -13.77 26.81
N LYS A 167 -32.55 -14.71 26.14
CA LYS A 167 -32.34 -14.98 24.73
C LYS A 167 -32.49 -13.66 24.01
N SER A 168 -31.41 -13.16 23.40
CA SER A 168 -31.46 -11.92 22.64
C SER A 168 -32.49 -12.12 21.53
N GLN A 169 -33.60 -11.39 21.65
CA GLN A 169 -34.68 -11.47 20.68
C GLN A 169 -34.26 -10.62 19.49
N ARG A 170 -34.04 -11.29 18.36
CA ARG A 170 -33.74 -10.63 17.09
C ARG A 170 -34.92 -9.74 16.70
N LEU A 171 -34.61 -8.52 16.29
CA LEU A 171 -35.55 -7.55 15.75
C LEU A 171 -35.59 -7.63 14.22
N GLY A 172 -34.43 -7.84 13.58
CA GLY A 172 -34.32 -7.92 12.14
C GLY A 172 -32.91 -7.64 11.64
N THR A 173 -32.79 -7.05 10.45
CA THR A 173 -31.51 -6.67 9.84
C THR A 173 -31.57 -5.28 9.23
N ALA A 174 -30.44 -4.57 9.27
CA ALA A 174 -30.21 -3.36 8.52
C ALA A 174 -29.03 -3.58 7.57
N THR A 175 -29.23 -3.31 6.27
CA THR A 175 -28.17 -3.30 5.27
C THR A 175 -28.00 -1.87 4.75
N ILE A 176 -26.81 -1.31 4.90
CA ILE A 176 -26.52 0.06 4.48
C ILE A 176 -25.54 -0.01 3.32
N THR A 177 -25.91 0.59 2.19
CA THR A 177 -25.05 0.74 1.01
C THR A 177 -24.58 2.20 0.95
N PRO A 178 -23.35 2.49 1.40
CA PRO A 178 -22.80 3.84 1.35
C PRO A 178 -22.35 4.19 -0.06
N LYS A 179 -22.61 5.42 -0.47
CA LYS A 179 -22.06 6.05 -1.67
C LYS A 179 -20.87 6.91 -1.25
N VAL A 180 -19.69 6.56 -1.74
CA VAL A 180 -18.42 7.18 -1.34
C VAL A 180 -17.80 7.96 -2.49
N VAL A 181 -17.08 9.04 -2.17
CA VAL A 181 -16.24 9.73 -3.15
C VAL A 181 -14.88 9.07 -3.19
N VAL A 182 -14.57 8.44 -4.31
CA VAL A 182 -13.27 7.83 -4.60
C VAL A 182 -12.44 8.81 -5.43
N LYS A 183 -11.25 9.13 -4.93
CA LYS A 183 -10.23 9.87 -5.67
C LYS A 183 -9.40 8.86 -6.44
N SER A 184 -9.39 8.94 -7.76
CA SER A 184 -8.49 8.16 -8.61
C SER A 184 -7.60 9.08 -9.43
N GLN A 185 -6.42 8.55 -9.78
CA GLN A 185 -5.48 9.24 -10.64
C GLN A 185 -5.59 8.67 -12.05
N GLU A 186 -5.74 9.57 -13.02
CA GLU A 186 -5.63 9.22 -14.44
C GLU A 186 -4.32 9.78 -14.98
N THR A 187 -3.66 9.00 -15.84
CA THR A 187 -2.43 9.40 -16.51
C THR A 187 -2.63 9.45 -18.02
N SER A 188 -1.97 10.39 -18.68
CA SER A 188 -2.00 10.56 -20.13
C SER A 188 -0.67 11.12 -20.61
N THR A 189 -0.56 11.44 -21.90
CA THR A 189 0.59 12.09 -22.50
C THR A 189 0.14 13.32 -23.28
N HIS A 190 0.91 14.40 -23.20
CA HIS A 190 0.67 15.57 -24.02
C HIS A 190 0.87 15.25 -25.51
N PRO A 191 0.06 15.82 -26.42
CA PRO A 191 0.31 15.73 -27.85
C PRO A 191 1.72 16.19 -28.23
N ARG A 192 2.25 15.65 -29.35
CA ARG A 192 3.58 15.98 -29.82
C ARG A 192 3.74 17.48 -30.04
N VAL A 193 4.79 18.07 -29.46
CA VAL A 193 5.19 19.47 -29.70
C VAL A 193 6.63 19.47 -30.22
N GLN A 194 6.88 20.21 -31.29
CA GLN A 194 8.23 20.45 -31.79
C GLN A 194 8.68 21.85 -31.37
N VAL A 195 9.87 21.93 -30.77
CA VAL A 195 10.55 23.18 -30.46
C VAL A 195 11.89 23.18 -31.18
N SER A 196 12.23 24.26 -31.86
CA SER A 196 13.47 24.35 -32.64
C SER A 196 14.29 25.58 -32.29
N GLY A 197 15.57 25.52 -32.68
CA GLY A 197 16.54 26.58 -32.52
C GLY A 197 17.56 26.60 -33.65
N LYS A 198 18.12 27.79 -33.88
CA LYS A 198 19.20 28.02 -34.83
C LYS A 198 20.25 28.94 -34.23
N GLY A 199 21.53 28.62 -34.40
CA GLY A 199 22.61 29.49 -33.94
C GLY A 199 23.99 28.82 -33.91
N LYS A 200 24.96 29.47 -33.27
CA LYS A 200 26.36 29.00 -33.15
C LYS A 200 26.81 29.01 -31.70
N ASN A 201 27.27 27.85 -31.21
CA ASN A 201 27.91 27.69 -29.90
C ASN A 201 27.14 28.36 -28.76
N SER A 202 25.82 28.26 -28.77
CA SER A 202 24.93 28.89 -27.80
C SER A 202 24.10 27.85 -27.08
N THR A 203 23.61 28.21 -25.91
CA THR A 203 22.61 27.43 -25.19
C THR A 203 21.55 28.39 -24.74
N TYR A 204 20.29 28.06 -24.99
CA TYR A 204 19.18 28.89 -24.53
C TYR A 204 18.07 28.03 -23.92
N PRO A 205 17.37 28.58 -22.91
CA PRO A 205 16.24 27.92 -22.30
C PRO A 205 15.02 27.97 -23.22
N ALA A 206 14.41 26.82 -23.47
CA ALA A 206 13.14 26.66 -24.15
C ALA A 206 12.05 26.30 -23.15
N ARG A 207 10.91 27.00 -23.22
CA ARG A 207 9.76 26.79 -22.34
C ARG A 207 8.73 25.90 -23.01
N PHE A 208 8.31 24.85 -22.32
CA PHE A 208 7.14 24.05 -22.66
C PHE A 208 5.97 24.44 -21.76
N VAL A 209 4.77 24.50 -22.35
CA VAL A 209 3.51 24.75 -21.63
C VAL A 209 2.47 23.75 -22.10
N ILE A 210 1.73 23.15 -21.16
CA ILE A 210 0.60 22.28 -21.47
C ILE A 210 -0.45 23.07 -22.27
N ALA A 211 -1.04 22.43 -23.29
CA ALA A 211 -2.15 23.00 -24.05
C ALA A 211 -3.28 23.50 -23.12
N PRO A 212 -3.79 24.74 -23.29
CA PRO A 212 -4.76 25.33 -22.36
C PRO A 212 -6.01 24.48 -22.12
N ASP A 213 -6.48 23.73 -23.13
CA ASP A 213 -7.67 22.89 -23.00
C ASP A 213 -7.42 21.65 -22.12
N LEU A 214 -6.19 21.14 -22.08
CA LEU A 214 -5.80 20.08 -21.15
C LEU A 214 -5.71 20.64 -19.71
N VAL A 215 -5.19 21.86 -19.55
CA VAL A 215 -5.17 22.53 -18.24
C VAL A 215 -6.60 22.75 -17.71
N LYS A 216 -7.53 23.19 -18.56
CA LYS A 216 -8.96 23.32 -18.21
C LYS A 216 -9.60 21.99 -17.79
N GLN A 217 -9.15 20.87 -18.36
CA GLN A 217 -9.58 19.52 -17.99
C GLN A 217 -8.90 18.99 -16.71
N GLY A 218 -8.07 19.80 -16.04
CA GLY A 218 -7.38 19.44 -14.81
C GLY A 218 -6.09 18.65 -14.99
N TRP A 219 -5.58 18.51 -16.22
CA TRP A 219 -4.30 17.86 -16.47
C TRP A 219 -3.13 18.72 -16.01
N LYS A 220 -2.17 18.05 -15.36
CA LYS A 220 -0.92 18.62 -14.88
C LYS A 220 0.25 17.75 -15.36
N ILE A 221 1.45 18.30 -15.37
CA ILE A 221 2.68 17.53 -15.61
C ILE A 221 2.88 16.56 -14.46
N ASP A 222 3.08 15.29 -14.80
CA ASP A 222 3.56 14.27 -13.86
C ASP A 222 5.06 14.48 -13.65
N VAL A 223 5.42 15.29 -12.65
CA VAL A 223 6.80 15.71 -12.37
C VAL A 223 7.70 14.51 -12.08
N GLU A 224 7.19 13.51 -11.36
CA GLU A 224 7.94 12.31 -11.02
C GLU A 224 8.33 11.54 -12.28
N LYS A 225 7.36 11.29 -13.18
CA LYS A 225 7.64 10.61 -14.45
C LYS A 225 8.46 11.46 -15.41
N LEU A 226 8.24 12.78 -15.44
CA LEU A 226 9.01 13.70 -16.28
C LEU A 226 10.50 13.68 -15.93
N VAL A 227 10.81 13.61 -14.64
CA VAL A 227 12.20 13.61 -14.15
C VAL A 227 12.84 12.22 -14.20
N ALA A 228 12.05 11.15 -13.97
CA ALA A 228 12.53 9.78 -13.95
C ALA A 228 12.75 9.21 -15.36
N ASN A 229 11.88 9.55 -16.31
CA ASN A 229 11.95 9.05 -17.67
C ASN A 229 12.53 10.12 -18.60
N ARG A 230 13.42 9.77 -19.54
CA ARG A 230 13.88 10.67 -20.61
C ARG A 230 13.21 10.40 -21.95
N ASP A 231 12.32 9.41 -22.03
CA ASP A 231 11.70 8.94 -23.28
C ASP A 231 10.57 9.86 -23.79
N TRP A 232 10.20 10.91 -23.03
CA TRP A 232 9.16 11.86 -23.43
C TRP A 232 9.60 12.81 -24.54
N TRP A 233 10.86 12.78 -24.96
CA TRP A 233 11.34 13.51 -26.12
C TRP A 233 12.26 12.69 -27.03
N THR A 234 12.25 13.01 -28.32
CA THR A 234 13.23 12.51 -29.29
C THR A 234 13.99 13.67 -29.89
N GLN A 235 15.29 13.45 -30.08
CA GLN A 235 16.10 14.29 -30.95
C GLN A 235 15.93 13.74 -32.36
N ASP A 236 15.12 14.41 -33.20
CA ASP A 236 14.92 13.92 -34.59
C ASP A 236 16.14 14.24 -35.45
N ARG A 237 16.68 15.47 -35.34
CA ARG A 237 17.88 15.94 -36.04
C ARG A 237 18.56 17.08 -35.29
N GLY A 238 19.86 16.94 -35.09
CA GLY A 238 20.75 17.99 -34.61
C GLY A 238 21.97 18.07 -35.51
N GLU A 239 22.23 19.24 -36.08
CA GLU A 239 23.45 19.46 -36.86
C GLU A 239 24.63 19.83 -35.95
N GLY A 240 25.85 19.49 -36.35
CA GLY A 240 27.07 19.94 -35.68
C GLY A 240 27.26 19.46 -34.24
N GLY A 241 26.53 18.42 -33.80
CA GLY A 241 26.52 17.96 -32.40
C GLY A 241 25.64 18.81 -31.48
N SER A 242 24.68 19.54 -32.05
CA SER A 242 23.58 20.17 -31.31
C SER A 242 22.71 19.12 -30.62
N SER A 243 22.10 19.48 -29.49
CA SER A 243 21.28 18.54 -28.72
C SER A 243 20.24 19.26 -27.86
N CYS A 244 19.17 18.54 -27.54
CA CYS A 244 18.19 18.94 -26.55
C CYS A 244 18.61 18.32 -25.22
N THR A 245 18.90 19.12 -24.20
CA THR A 245 19.45 18.62 -22.93
C THR A 245 18.72 19.22 -21.72
N GLY A 246 18.50 18.35 -20.73
CA GLY A 246 18.17 18.72 -19.35
C GLY A 246 16.89 19.54 -19.16
N VAL A 247 15.89 18.94 -18.52
CA VAL A 247 14.83 19.70 -17.86
C VAL A 247 15.44 20.42 -16.66
N ASP A 248 15.24 21.72 -16.57
CA ASP A 248 15.58 22.47 -15.38
C ASP A 248 14.53 22.19 -14.29
N ARG A 249 14.92 21.35 -13.32
CA ARG A 249 14.07 20.92 -12.21
C ARG A 249 13.51 22.10 -11.39
N ASN A 250 14.23 23.22 -11.35
CA ASN A 250 13.79 24.40 -10.60
C ASN A 250 12.68 25.18 -11.32
N THR A 251 12.44 24.88 -12.61
CA THR A 251 11.42 25.56 -13.43
C THR A 251 10.17 24.73 -13.64
N ILE A 252 10.14 23.49 -13.15
CA ILE A 252 8.98 22.60 -13.32
C ILE A 252 7.84 23.11 -12.44
N LYS A 253 6.70 23.38 -13.07
CA LYS A 253 5.42 23.67 -12.44
C LYS A 253 4.39 22.67 -12.94
N ASP A 254 3.20 22.71 -12.35
CA ASP A 254 2.07 21.87 -12.75
C ASP A 254 1.72 21.96 -14.25
N THR A 255 2.00 23.10 -14.91
CA THR A 255 1.56 23.36 -16.29
C THR A 255 2.69 23.68 -17.26
N GLU A 256 3.92 23.81 -16.78
CA GLU A 256 5.05 24.20 -17.61
C GLU A 256 6.38 23.72 -17.04
N PHE A 257 7.38 23.63 -17.92
CA PHE A 257 8.76 23.44 -17.52
C PHE A 257 9.69 24.05 -18.56
N THR A 258 10.95 24.21 -18.18
CA THR A 258 12.00 24.68 -19.08
C THR A 258 13.00 23.56 -19.35
N PHE A 259 13.49 23.48 -20.57
CA PHE A 259 14.60 22.61 -20.96
C PHE A 259 15.59 23.40 -21.82
N ASN A 260 16.82 22.91 -21.97
CA ASN A 260 17.83 23.63 -22.74
C ASN A 260 17.99 23.06 -24.15
N ILE A 261 18.17 23.97 -25.11
CA ILE A 261 18.59 23.64 -26.46
C ILE A 261 20.05 24.09 -26.59
N GLN A 262 20.95 23.13 -26.78
CA GLN A 262 22.36 23.37 -27.02
C GLN A 262 22.61 23.36 -28.52
N LEU A 263 22.99 24.53 -29.05
CA LEU A 263 23.34 24.73 -30.45
C LEU A 263 24.85 24.74 -30.58
N ARG A 264 25.39 23.87 -31.43
CA ARG A 264 26.79 23.90 -31.81
C ARG A 264 26.96 24.66 -33.12
N ARG A 265 28.19 24.75 -33.62
CA ARG A 265 28.46 25.27 -34.96
C ARG A 265 28.64 24.11 -35.92
N ASN A 266 28.17 24.29 -37.15
CA ASN A 266 28.62 23.46 -38.26
C ASN A 266 29.91 24.06 -38.83
N LYS A 267 30.83 23.19 -39.22
CA LYS A 267 32.09 23.60 -39.84
C LYS A 267 32.52 22.58 -40.88
N ASP A 268 32.86 23.07 -42.06
CA ASP A 268 33.72 22.36 -43.01
C ASP A 268 35.08 23.07 -43.11
N VAL A 269 35.94 22.63 -44.04
CA VAL A 269 37.30 23.18 -44.19
C VAL A 269 37.30 24.67 -44.55
N PHE A 270 36.22 25.19 -45.12
CA PHE A 270 36.17 26.53 -45.73
C PHE A 270 35.07 27.44 -45.16
N HIS A 271 34.05 26.90 -44.49
CA HIS A 271 32.85 27.64 -44.08
C HIS A 271 32.36 27.23 -42.68
N GLU A 272 31.81 28.20 -41.94
CA GLU A 272 31.13 28.00 -40.65
C GLU A 272 29.71 28.57 -40.72
N TRP A 273 28.69 27.75 -40.47
CA TRP A 273 27.29 28.16 -40.45
C TRP A 273 26.57 27.72 -39.18
N ASP A 274 25.38 28.29 -38.98
CA ASP A 274 24.53 27.99 -37.83
C ASP A 274 24.10 26.52 -37.85
N ALA A 275 24.05 25.89 -36.68
CA ALA A 275 23.41 24.59 -36.56
C ALA A 275 21.93 24.76 -36.27
N ASP A 276 21.12 23.90 -36.87
CA ASP A 276 19.71 23.74 -36.56
C ASP A 276 19.52 22.57 -35.59
N GLN A 277 18.65 22.75 -34.60
CA GLN A 277 18.23 21.71 -33.66
C GLN A 277 16.72 21.65 -33.55
N TYR A 278 16.17 20.45 -33.69
CA TYR A 278 14.75 20.18 -33.46
C TYR A 278 14.58 19.24 -32.27
N CYS A 279 13.78 19.66 -31.30
CA CYS A 279 13.43 18.91 -30.09
C CYS A 279 11.96 18.52 -30.18
N ASN A 280 11.67 17.22 -30.28
CA ASN A 280 10.29 16.74 -30.31
C ASN A 280 9.90 16.20 -28.95
N LEU A 281 8.94 16.86 -28.32
CA LEU A 281 8.33 16.46 -27.06
C LEU A 281 7.15 15.54 -27.39
N ASN A 282 7.40 14.23 -27.48
CA ASN A 282 6.43 13.26 -28.01
C ASN A 282 5.45 12.73 -26.94
N ALA A 283 5.87 12.66 -25.69
CA ALA A 283 5.11 11.97 -24.65
C ALA A 283 5.31 12.60 -23.27
N VAL A 284 5.18 13.93 -23.16
CA VAL A 284 5.25 14.61 -21.85
C VAL A 284 4.19 14.01 -20.93
N PRO A 285 4.56 13.40 -19.80
CA PRO A 285 3.62 12.66 -18.99
C PRO A 285 2.70 13.63 -18.24
N LEU A 286 1.40 13.35 -18.29
CA LEU A 286 0.36 14.12 -17.66
C LEU A 286 -0.36 13.28 -16.62
N ILE A 287 -0.80 13.93 -15.54
CA ILE A 287 -1.60 13.34 -14.47
C ILE A 287 -2.76 14.26 -14.12
N ARG A 288 -3.91 13.69 -13.80
CA ARG A 288 -5.01 14.41 -13.16
C ARG A 288 -5.64 13.56 -12.06
N THR A 289 -6.17 14.23 -11.05
CA THR A 289 -7.00 13.58 -10.04
C THR A 289 -8.45 13.79 -10.42
N ILE A 290 -9.21 12.70 -10.46
CA ILE A 290 -10.64 12.71 -10.70
C ILE A 290 -11.37 12.20 -9.46
N GLU A 291 -12.51 12.80 -9.17
CA GLU A 291 -13.41 12.38 -8.12
C GLU A 291 -14.59 11.66 -8.77
N ARG A 292 -14.79 10.39 -8.41
CA ARG A 292 -15.95 9.60 -8.82
C ARG A 292 -16.75 9.22 -7.60
N GLN A 293 -18.07 9.20 -7.72
CA GLN A 293 -18.92 8.64 -6.69
C GLN A 293 -19.21 7.19 -7.04
N GLU A 294 -18.92 6.28 -6.12
CA GLU A 294 -19.12 4.85 -6.31
C GLU A 294 -19.82 4.28 -5.09
N ASP A 295 -20.56 3.19 -5.29
CA ASP A 295 -21.18 2.46 -4.19
C ASP A 295 -20.10 1.61 -3.51
N ALA A 296 -19.89 1.86 -2.22
CA ALA A 296 -19.02 1.04 -1.39
C ALA A 296 -19.74 -0.26 -0.98
N SER A 297 -18.96 -1.22 -0.47
CA SER A 297 -19.50 -2.51 -0.05
C SER A 297 -20.60 -2.34 0.99
N PRO A 298 -21.74 -3.05 0.83
CA PRO A 298 -22.84 -2.94 1.77
C PRO A 298 -22.44 -3.48 3.15
N VAL A 299 -22.88 -2.80 4.20
CA VAL A 299 -22.68 -3.19 5.59
C VAL A 299 -24.00 -3.70 6.14
N THR A 300 -24.06 -4.99 6.47
CA THR A 300 -25.25 -5.62 7.07
C THR A 300 -25.02 -5.86 8.56
N ARG A 301 -25.99 -5.48 9.38
CA ARG A 301 -26.04 -5.75 10.82
C ARG A 301 -27.36 -6.39 11.22
N ASP A 302 -27.29 -7.33 12.15
CA ASP A 302 -28.46 -7.81 12.87
C ASP A 302 -28.86 -6.78 13.93
N LEU A 303 -30.16 -6.56 14.05
CA LEU A 303 -30.76 -5.71 15.07
C LEU A 303 -31.39 -6.59 16.14
N PHE A 304 -31.30 -6.17 17.40
CA PHE A 304 -31.83 -6.91 18.54
C PHE A 304 -32.68 -5.98 19.42
N TRP A 305 -33.70 -6.51 20.08
CA TRP A 305 -34.57 -5.72 20.96
C TRP A 305 -33.88 -5.15 22.20
N ASN A 306 -32.79 -5.79 22.63
CA ASN A 306 -32.11 -5.53 23.89
C ASN A 306 -30.71 -4.94 23.72
N ALA A 307 -30.35 -4.46 22.53
CA ALA A 307 -29.05 -3.87 22.27
C ALA A 307 -29.16 -2.72 21.25
N ASP A 308 -28.42 -1.65 21.53
CA ASP A 308 -28.18 -0.60 20.56
C ASP A 308 -27.13 -1.07 19.56
N GLU A 309 -27.34 -0.78 18.27
CA GLU A 309 -26.39 -1.14 17.22
C GLU A 309 -25.84 0.12 16.54
N LEU A 310 -24.52 0.28 16.58
CA LEU A 310 -23.82 1.40 15.96
C LEU A 310 -23.11 0.94 14.68
N VAL A 311 -23.46 1.54 13.55
CA VAL A 311 -22.78 1.34 12.26
C VAL A 311 -21.94 2.55 11.93
N VAL A 312 -20.66 2.32 11.67
CA VAL A 312 -19.72 3.35 11.20
C VAL A 312 -19.49 3.15 9.71
N LEU A 313 -19.75 4.20 8.94
CA LEU A 313 -19.56 4.27 7.50
C LEU A 313 -18.16 4.83 7.16
N PRO A 314 -17.64 4.55 5.95
CA PRO A 314 -16.40 5.16 5.48
C PRO A 314 -16.41 6.69 5.59
N GLU A 315 -15.28 7.30 5.95
CA GLU A 315 -15.18 8.75 6.17
C GLU A 315 -15.51 9.58 4.91
N ASN A 316 -15.29 9.02 3.73
CA ASN A 316 -15.59 9.64 2.44
C ASN A 316 -17.01 9.35 1.93
N THR A 317 -17.93 8.92 2.80
CA THR A 317 -19.34 8.70 2.46
C THR A 317 -20.05 10.05 2.25
N VAL A 318 -20.68 10.21 1.09
CA VAL A 318 -21.49 11.41 0.75
C VAL A 318 -22.97 11.19 0.90
N SER A 319 -23.44 9.95 0.70
CA SER A 319 -24.83 9.55 0.94
C SER A 319 -24.89 8.05 1.17
N TYR A 320 -26.04 7.51 1.56
CA TYR A 320 -26.24 6.07 1.66
C TYR A 320 -27.71 5.71 1.47
N VAL A 321 -27.94 4.46 1.10
CA VAL A 321 -29.27 3.84 1.10
C VAL A 321 -29.29 2.77 2.17
N MET A 322 -30.30 2.82 3.03
CA MET A 322 -30.49 1.83 4.09
C MET A 322 -31.70 0.97 3.78
N LYS A 323 -31.49 -0.34 3.83
CA LYS A 323 -32.49 -1.36 3.65
C LYS A 323 -32.75 -2.02 5.00
N LEU A 324 -33.96 -1.84 5.53
CA LEU A 324 -34.36 -2.28 6.86
C LEU A 324 -35.41 -3.39 6.75
N ALA A 325 -35.05 -4.58 7.22
CA ALA A 325 -35.92 -5.76 7.25
C ALA A 325 -36.16 -6.17 8.70
N VAL A 326 -37.27 -5.70 9.27
CA VAL A 326 -37.72 -6.03 10.63
C VAL A 326 -38.61 -7.26 10.58
N ASP A 327 -38.37 -8.23 11.46
CA ASP A 327 -39.12 -9.49 11.51
C ASP A 327 -40.61 -9.20 11.74
N GLY A 328 -41.47 -9.72 10.85
CA GLY A 328 -42.92 -9.51 10.90
C GLY A 328 -43.43 -8.23 10.19
N TYR A 329 -42.55 -7.42 9.60
CA TYR A 329 -42.92 -6.22 8.86
C TYR A 329 -42.41 -6.26 7.41
N PRO A 330 -43.07 -5.55 6.47
CA PRO A 330 -42.53 -5.40 5.12
C PRO A 330 -41.22 -4.60 5.16
N GLU A 331 -40.31 -5.00 4.29
CA GLU A 331 -39.01 -4.35 4.12
C GLU A 331 -39.17 -2.88 3.73
N ARG A 332 -38.31 -2.02 4.28
CA ARG A 332 -38.30 -0.57 4.03
C ARG A 332 -36.95 -0.13 3.51
N ILE A 333 -36.98 0.77 2.52
CA ILE A 333 -35.79 1.43 1.99
C ILE A 333 -35.84 2.89 2.45
N LEU A 334 -34.78 3.34 3.11
CA LEU A 334 -34.63 4.66 3.71
C LEU A 334 -33.44 5.38 3.09
N SER A 335 -33.62 6.65 2.75
CA SER A 335 -32.51 7.56 2.41
C SER A 335 -31.87 8.14 3.68
N ASP A 336 -30.80 8.90 3.49
CA ASP A 336 -30.05 9.63 4.52
C ASP A 336 -30.90 10.50 5.46
N SER A 337 -32.00 11.04 4.95
CA SER A 337 -32.88 12.01 5.63
C SER A 337 -34.21 11.42 6.07
N ALA A 338 -34.50 10.17 5.74
CA ALA A 338 -35.78 9.54 6.09
C ALA A 338 -35.89 9.29 7.59
N ALA A 339 -37.01 9.69 8.20
CA ALA A 339 -37.32 9.36 9.59
C ALA A 339 -37.42 7.84 9.82
N SER A 340 -37.33 7.40 11.07
CA SER A 340 -37.58 5.98 11.38
C SER A 340 -39.02 5.61 11.01
N PRO A 341 -39.24 4.50 10.27
CA PRO A 341 -40.57 4.06 9.90
C PRO A 341 -41.31 3.32 11.04
N PHE A 342 -40.65 3.11 12.19
CA PHE A 342 -41.19 2.34 13.31
C PHE A 342 -41.10 3.14 14.62
N ASP A 343 -42.22 3.21 15.36
CA ASP A 343 -42.26 3.93 16.65
C ASP A 343 -41.40 3.25 17.74
N PHE A 344 -41.11 1.96 17.58
CA PHE A 344 -40.32 1.15 18.50
C PHE A 344 -38.82 1.11 18.17
N LEU A 345 -38.36 1.78 17.11
CA LEU A 345 -36.96 1.80 16.72
C LEU A 345 -36.55 3.23 16.41
N ASP A 346 -35.65 3.80 17.20
CA ASP A 346 -35.00 5.06 16.86
C ASP A 346 -33.84 4.82 15.89
N ILE A 347 -33.67 5.70 14.91
CA ILE A 347 -32.53 5.66 13.98
C ILE A 347 -31.89 7.05 13.99
N LYS A 348 -30.83 7.20 14.79
CA LYS A 348 -30.06 8.42 14.91
C LYS A 348 -28.90 8.42 13.94
N ARG A 349 -28.65 9.54 13.28
CA ARG A 349 -27.67 9.68 12.22
C ARG A 349 -26.79 10.88 12.53
N GLU A 350 -25.49 10.64 12.67
CA GLU A 350 -24.51 11.68 12.97
C GLU A 350 -23.28 11.46 12.09
N ASN A 351 -23.07 12.37 11.12
CA ASN A 351 -21.96 12.30 10.17
C ASN A 351 -21.88 10.92 9.48
N ASN A 352 -20.82 10.17 9.72
CA ASN A 352 -20.60 8.82 9.21
C ASN A 352 -21.08 7.71 10.15
N LYS A 353 -21.94 8.01 11.12
CA LYS A 353 -22.43 7.05 12.12
C LYS A 353 -23.94 6.94 12.09
N ILE A 354 -24.43 5.72 12.21
CA ILE A 354 -25.86 5.40 12.31
C ILE A 354 -26.07 4.54 13.54
N LEU A 355 -26.92 5.00 14.45
CA LEU A 355 -27.25 4.32 15.69
C LEU A 355 -28.71 3.86 15.64
N PHE A 356 -28.91 2.56 15.77
CA PHE A 356 -30.21 1.92 15.91
C PHE A 356 -30.50 1.68 17.39
N GLN A 357 -31.56 2.30 17.92
CA GLN A 357 -31.95 2.18 19.33
C GLN A 357 -33.38 1.65 19.45
N PRO A 358 -33.58 0.37 19.78
CA PRO A 358 -34.91 -0.14 20.09
C PRO A 358 -35.49 0.58 21.31
N LYS A 359 -36.76 0.97 21.22
CA LYS A 359 -37.52 1.53 22.34
C LYS A 359 -38.36 0.43 22.97
N PRO A 360 -38.34 0.27 24.29
CA PRO A 360 -39.27 -0.64 24.96
C PRO A 360 -40.70 -0.14 24.66
N THR A 361 -41.53 -1.02 24.12
CA THR A 361 -42.94 -0.72 23.91
C THR A 361 -43.58 -0.49 25.27
N LYS A 362 -44.23 0.67 25.44
CA LYS A 362 -45.07 0.96 26.62
C LYS A 362 -46.28 0.02 26.60
N GLY A 363 -46.11 -1.24 27.01
CA GLY A 363 -47.20 -2.22 26.97
C GLY A 363 -46.87 -3.65 27.37
N SER A 364 -45.63 -4.15 27.20
CA SER A 364 -45.32 -5.52 27.65
C SER A 364 -44.93 -5.53 29.13
N LYS A 365 -45.93 -5.50 30.01
CA LYS A 365 -45.78 -6.13 31.32
C LYS A 365 -45.62 -7.63 31.07
N GLY A 366 -44.45 -8.17 31.41
CA GLY A 366 -44.26 -9.61 31.56
C GLY A 366 -45.06 -10.16 32.72
#